data_AF-A0AAV1W1H8-F1
#
_entry.id   AF-A0AAV1W1H8-F1
#
_cell.length_a   1.000
_cell.length_b   1.000
_cell.length_c   1.000
_cell.angle_alpha   90.00
_cell.angle_beta   90.00
_cell.angle_gamma   90.00
#
_symmetry.space_group_name_H-M   'P 1'
#
loop_
_entity.id
_entity.type
_entity.pdbx_description
1 polymer ?
#
loop_
_entity_poly.entity_id
_entity_poly.type
_entity_poly.pdbx_seq_one_letter_code
_entity_poly.pdbx_strand_id
1 'polypeptide(L)'
;MASKEILSKQLMDTIHNMRQEDLVDDHFSFIQSLKDKNGDPYYLVDVIPEFCTNARDVLKLLIKKLNDPVLNYDFMKEHVFKVKGSALSIGARRMALTFSEFEGAIERASKEE
;
A
#
# COMPACT_ATOMS: atom_id res chain seq x y z
N MET A 1 -24.50 -21.06 -9.93
CA MET A 1 -23.35 -21.68 -9.23
C MET A 1 -22.07 -21.52 -10.03
N ALA A 2 -22.05 -21.90 -11.32
CA ALA A 2 -20.88 -21.72 -12.21
C ALA A 2 -20.26 -20.30 -12.21
N SER A 3 -21.06 -19.23 -12.21
CA SER A 3 -20.52 -17.85 -12.22
C SER A 3 -19.74 -17.47 -10.96
N LYS A 4 -20.12 -18.01 -9.78
CA LYS A 4 -19.42 -17.74 -8.51
C LYS A 4 -18.04 -18.41 -8.51
N GLU A 5 -17.95 -19.63 -9.02
CA GLU A 5 -16.70 -20.39 -9.13
C GLU A 5 -15.74 -19.72 -10.11
N ILE A 6 -16.24 -19.23 -11.25
CA ILE A 6 -15.44 -18.46 -12.22
C ILE A 6 -14.89 -17.19 -11.57
N LEU A 7 -15.73 -16.41 -10.89
CA LEU A 7 -15.30 -15.18 -10.21
C LEU A 7 -14.27 -15.45 -9.11
N SER A 8 -14.46 -16.52 -8.34
CA SER A 8 -13.50 -16.92 -7.30
C SER A 8 -12.16 -17.29 -7.91
N LYS A 9 -12.15 -18.03 -9.03
CA LYS A 9 -10.93 -18.37 -9.74
C LYS A 9 -10.22 -17.11 -10.26
N GLN A 10 -10.95 -16.23 -10.92
CA GLN A 10 -10.41 -14.97 -11.45
C GLN A 10 -9.78 -14.10 -10.36
N LEU A 11 -10.40 -14.03 -9.18
CA LEU A 11 -9.85 -13.31 -8.03
C LEU A 11 -8.53 -13.94 -7.56
N MET A 12 -8.47 -15.26 -7.43
CA MET A 12 -7.26 -15.97 -7.01
C MET A 12 -6.13 -15.83 -8.04
N ASP A 13 -6.44 -15.92 -9.33
CA ASP A 13 -5.49 -15.69 -10.43
C ASP A 13 -4.96 -14.25 -10.40
N THR A 14 -5.82 -13.26 -10.12
CA THR A 14 -5.42 -11.86 -9.96
C THR A 14 -4.44 -11.68 -8.81
N ILE A 15 -4.75 -12.22 -7.62
CA ILE A 15 -3.88 -12.12 -6.44
C ILE A 15 -2.57 -12.88 -6.67
N HIS A 16 -2.61 -14.00 -7.40
CA HIS A 16 -1.40 -14.72 -7.79
C HIS A 16 -0.49 -13.85 -8.67
N ASN A 17 -1.05 -13.19 -9.69
CA ASN A 17 -0.29 -12.28 -10.55
C ASN A 17 0.28 -11.09 -9.76
N MET A 18 -0.48 -10.52 -8.84
CA MET A 18 0.01 -9.45 -7.97
C MET A 18 1.23 -9.87 -7.14
N ARG A 19 1.29 -11.12 -6.67
CA ARG A 19 2.48 -11.67 -5.99
C ARG A 19 3.64 -11.91 -6.93
N GLN A 20 3.40 -12.46 -8.12
CA GLN A 20 4.45 -12.67 -9.13
C GLN A 20 5.10 -11.36 -9.56
N GLU A 21 4.32 -10.28 -9.60
CA GLU A 21 4.80 -8.93 -9.86
C GLU A 21 5.35 -8.23 -8.61
N ASP A 22 5.49 -8.87 -7.44
CA ASP A 22 5.96 -8.22 -6.21
C ASP A 22 5.09 -7.03 -5.73
N LEU A 23 3.87 -6.87 -6.25
CA LEU A 23 2.93 -5.83 -5.81
C LEU A 23 2.51 -6.08 -4.36
N VAL A 24 2.33 -7.35 -4.01
CA VAL A 24 1.99 -7.80 -2.67
C VAL A 24 2.86 -8.98 -2.23
N ASP A 25 2.99 -9.19 -0.93
CA ASP A 25 3.79 -10.28 -0.34
C ASP A 25 2.94 -11.33 0.40
N ASP A 26 3.63 -12.21 1.14
CA ASP A 26 3.01 -13.26 1.94
C ASP A 26 2.12 -12.69 3.07
N HIS A 27 2.34 -11.46 3.52
CA HIS A 27 1.49 -10.82 4.50
C HIS A 27 0.10 -10.53 3.94
N PHE A 28 -0.01 -10.10 2.68
CA PHE A 28 -1.31 -9.94 2.02
C PHE A 28 -2.08 -11.27 1.97
N SER A 29 -1.37 -12.38 1.73
CA SER A 29 -1.94 -13.74 1.73
C SER A 29 -2.43 -14.15 3.12
N PHE A 30 -1.66 -13.81 4.16
CA PHE A 30 -2.07 -14.02 5.54
C PHE A 30 -3.36 -13.26 5.86
N ILE A 31 -3.46 -11.98 5.50
CA ILE A 31 -4.66 -11.16 5.75
C ILE A 31 -5.86 -11.72 4.97
N GLN A 32 -5.65 -12.16 3.73
CA GLN A 32 -6.69 -12.82 2.95
C GLN A 32 -7.22 -14.08 3.67
N SER A 33 -6.34 -14.84 4.32
CA SER A 33 -6.72 -16.05 5.08
C SER A 33 -7.45 -15.75 6.40
N LEU A 34 -7.33 -14.53 6.96
CA LEU A 34 -8.08 -14.13 8.16
C LEU A 34 -9.59 -14.10 7.90
N LYS A 35 -9.98 -13.91 6.63
CA LYS A 35 -11.34 -14.04 6.13
C LYS A 35 -11.99 -15.38 6.54
N ASP A 36 -11.21 -16.46 6.56
CA ASP A 36 -11.69 -17.80 6.86
C ASP A 36 -11.81 -18.07 8.37
N LYS A 37 -11.17 -17.24 9.22
CA LYS A 37 -11.05 -17.48 10.67
C LYS A 37 -11.95 -16.59 11.52
N ASN A 38 -12.18 -15.35 11.09
CA ASN A 38 -12.86 -14.35 11.91
C ASN A 38 -14.34 -14.17 11.55
N GLY A 39 -14.82 -14.85 10.50
CA GLY A 39 -16.23 -14.80 10.09
C GLY A 39 -16.65 -13.51 9.38
N ASP A 40 -15.74 -12.56 9.15
CA ASP A 40 -15.97 -11.36 8.34
C ASP A 40 -15.41 -11.55 6.92
N PRO A 41 -16.26 -11.86 5.93
CA PRO A 41 -15.83 -12.04 4.55
C PRO A 41 -15.45 -10.74 3.84
N TYR A 42 -15.64 -9.58 4.48
CA TYR A 42 -15.54 -8.26 3.87
C TYR A 42 -14.41 -7.38 4.42
N TYR A 43 -13.61 -7.86 5.38
CA TYR A 43 -12.49 -7.10 5.94
C TYR A 43 -11.59 -6.42 4.86
N LEU A 44 -11.16 -7.18 3.85
CA LEU A 44 -10.36 -6.62 2.75
C LEU A 44 -11.14 -5.67 1.83
N VAL A 45 -12.46 -5.81 1.75
CA VAL A 45 -13.34 -4.93 0.96
C VAL A 45 -13.38 -3.53 1.57
N ASP A 46 -13.24 -3.40 2.89
CA ASP A 46 -13.20 -2.10 3.56
C ASP A 46 -11.77 -1.56 3.64
N VAL A 47 -10.80 -2.42 3.99
CA VAL A 47 -9.41 -2.01 4.23
C VAL A 47 -8.70 -1.55 2.96
N ILE A 48 -8.89 -2.23 1.82
CA ILE A 48 -8.18 -1.88 0.59
C ILE A 48 -8.60 -0.49 0.08
N PRO A 49 -9.90 -0.15 -0.03
CA PRO A 49 -10.31 1.21 -0.43
C PRO A 49 -9.86 2.30 0.53
N GLU A 50 -9.89 2.04 1.84
CA GLU A 50 -9.40 2.99 2.85
C GLU A 50 -7.91 3.26 2.67
N PHE A 51 -7.10 2.20 2.55
CA PHE A 51 -5.68 2.31 2.24
C PHE A 51 -5.43 3.12 0.97
N CYS A 52 -6.11 2.79 -0.13
CA CYS A 52 -5.94 3.49 -1.40
C CYS A 52 -6.32 4.97 -1.31
N THR A 53 -7.33 5.30 -0.52
CA THR A 53 -7.77 6.69 -0.31
C THR A 53 -6.72 7.47 0.48
N ASN A 54 -6.31 6.93 1.63
CA ASN A 54 -5.29 7.55 2.49
C ASN A 54 -3.97 7.76 1.73
N ALA A 55 -3.46 6.70 1.08
CA ALA A 55 -2.22 6.78 0.32
C ALA A 55 -2.27 7.83 -0.79
N ARG A 56 -3.40 7.93 -1.51
CA ARG A 56 -3.59 8.93 -2.56
C ARG A 56 -3.59 10.35 -2.00
N ASP A 57 -4.25 10.58 -0.87
CA ASP A 57 -4.34 11.91 -0.28
C ASP A 57 -3.00 12.36 0.30
N VAL A 58 -2.25 11.45 0.92
CA VAL A 58 -0.87 11.73 1.35
C VAL A 58 0.03 12.00 0.16
N LEU A 59 -0.03 11.22 -0.93
CA LEU A 59 0.77 11.48 -2.13
C LEU A 59 0.47 12.87 -2.72
N LYS A 60 -0.80 13.26 -2.82
CA LYS A 60 -1.18 14.62 -3.26
C LYS A 60 -0.62 15.71 -2.34
N LEU A 61 -0.64 15.48 -1.04
CA LEU A 61 -0.09 16.40 -0.04
C LEU A 61 1.42 16.54 -0.19
N LEU A 62 2.15 15.43 -0.32
CA LEU A 62 3.59 15.41 -0.53
C LEU A 62 3.99 16.11 -1.84
N ILE A 63 3.25 15.87 -2.94
CA ILE A 63 3.46 16.58 -4.20
C ILE A 63 3.32 18.10 -4.03
N LYS A 64 2.31 18.56 -3.29
CA LYS A 64 2.16 20.00 -2.99
C LYS A 64 3.37 20.52 -2.21
N LYS A 65 3.83 19.78 -1.20
CA LYS A 65 4.98 20.16 -0.36
C LYS A 65 6.31 20.19 -1.10
N LEU A 66 6.50 19.34 -2.10
CA LEU A 66 7.69 19.38 -2.96
C LEU A 66 7.82 20.69 -3.77
N ASN A 67 6.70 21.42 -3.96
CA ASN A 67 6.66 22.70 -4.65
C ASN A 67 6.84 23.90 -3.70
N ASP A 68 6.95 23.70 -2.38
CA ASP A 68 7.20 24.78 -1.44
C ASP A 68 8.64 25.35 -1.66
N PRO A 69 8.87 26.67 -1.50
CA PRO A 69 10.20 27.27 -1.68
C PRO A 69 11.27 26.72 -0.73
N VAL A 70 10.84 26.29 0.46
CA VAL A 70 11.67 25.64 1.47
C VAL A 70 10.97 24.33 1.85
N LEU A 71 11.67 23.22 1.66
CA LEU A 71 11.14 21.90 1.95
C LEU A 71 11.14 21.63 3.47
N ASN A 72 10.00 21.16 3.99
CA ASN A 72 9.91 20.66 5.35
C ASN A 72 10.11 19.14 5.35
N TYR A 73 11.37 18.72 5.48
CA TYR A 73 11.76 17.31 5.44
C TYR A 73 11.18 16.50 6.62
N ASP A 74 11.04 17.09 7.81
CA ASP A 74 10.44 16.39 8.96
C ASP A 74 8.97 16.06 8.72
N PHE A 75 8.21 17.02 8.19
CA PHE A 75 6.82 16.81 7.80
C PHE A 75 6.71 15.72 6.72
N MET A 76 7.56 15.78 5.70
CA MET A 76 7.56 14.78 4.64
C MET A 76 7.91 13.39 5.17
N LYS A 77 8.93 13.29 6.04
CA LYS A 77 9.35 12.03 6.66
C LYS A 77 8.21 11.38 7.44
N GLU A 78 7.50 12.16 8.26
CA GLU A 78 6.36 11.66 9.04
C GLU A 78 5.28 11.04 8.14
N HIS A 79 4.94 11.71 7.04
CA HIS A 79 3.90 11.26 6.11
C HIS A 79 4.33 10.06 5.28
N VAL A 80 5.59 10.03 4.83
CA VAL A 80 6.18 8.87 4.15
C VAL A 80 6.21 7.66 5.08
N PHE A 81 6.63 7.83 6.33
CA PHE A 81 6.66 6.77 7.33
C PHE A 81 5.27 6.17 7.59
N LYS A 82 4.23 7.01 7.69
CA LYS A 82 2.84 6.57 7.88
C LYS A 82 2.33 5.72 6.72
N VAL A 83 2.53 6.17 5.48
CA VAL A 83 2.09 5.40 4.29
C VAL A 83 2.89 4.10 4.15
N LYS A 84 4.20 4.13 4.43
CA LYS A 84 5.04 2.92 4.49
C LYS A 84 4.48 1.90 5.48
N GLY A 85 4.20 2.33 6.71
CA GLY A 85 3.62 1.47 7.74
C GLY A 85 2.26 0.90 7.33
N SER A 86 1.40 1.72 6.72
CA SER A 86 0.11 1.29 6.22
C SER A 86 0.21 0.31 5.04
N ALA A 87 1.20 0.48 4.15
CA ALA A 87 1.47 -0.48 3.07
C ALA A 87 1.97 -1.81 3.63
N LEU A 88 2.89 -1.78 4.60
CA LEU A 88 3.38 -2.98 5.29
C LEU A 88 2.26 -3.73 6.02
N SER A 89 1.32 -3.02 6.66
CA SER A 89 0.22 -3.65 7.41
C SER A 89 -0.79 -4.38 6.54
N ILE A 90 -0.78 -4.16 5.22
CA ILE A 90 -1.63 -4.91 4.28
C ILE A 90 -0.82 -5.81 3.34
N GLY A 91 0.51 -5.82 3.45
CA GLY A 91 1.38 -6.57 2.55
C GLY A 91 1.52 -5.95 1.15
N ALA A 92 1.30 -4.64 1.00
CA ALA A 92 1.52 -3.90 -0.25
C ALA A 92 3.02 -3.62 -0.46
N ARG A 93 3.77 -4.68 -0.71
CA ARG A 93 5.24 -4.73 -0.70
C ARG A 93 5.92 -3.70 -1.59
N ARG A 94 5.61 -3.66 -2.88
CA ARG A 94 6.26 -2.73 -3.81
C ARG A 94 6.13 -1.28 -3.33
N MET A 95 4.94 -0.92 -2.84
CA MET A 95 4.70 0.42 -2.31
C MET A 95 5.52 0.69 -1.04
N ALA A 96 5.58 -0.27 -0.10
CA ALA A 96 6.42 -0.13 1.10
C ALA A 96 7.91 0.05 0.76
N LEU A 97 8.42 -0.65 -0.26
CA LEU A 97 9.80 -0.50 -0.74
C LEU A 97 10.03 0.90 -1.33
N THR A 98 9.15 1.37 -2.22
CA THR A 98 9.25 2.72 -2.80
C THR A 98 9.19 3.81 -1.72
N PHE A 99 8.34 3.65 -0.70
CA PHE A 99 8.31 4.61 0.41
C PHE A 99 9.54 4.50 1.33
N SER A 100 10.22 3.35 1.39
CA SER A 100 11.51 3.23 2.08
C SER A 100 12.61 3.99 1.34
N GLU A 101 12.62 3.93 0.01
CA GLU A 101 13.54 4.72 -0.82
C GLU A 101 13.26 6.21 -0.67
N PHE A 102 11.99 6.61 -0.66
CA PHE A 102 11.60 8.00 -0.44
C PHE A 102 12.01 8.50 0.96
N GLU A 103 11.86 7.67 1.99
CA GLU A 103 12.37 8.00 3.33
C GLU A 103 13.89 8.23 3.31
N GLY A 104 14.65 7.38 2.62
CA GLY A 104 16.10 7.54 2.44
C GLY A 104 16.50 8.78 1.63
N ALA A 105 15.70 9.20 0.65
CA ALA A 105 15.91 10.46 -0.07
C ALA A 105 15.70 11.68 0.82
N ILE A 106 14.65 11.64 1.66
CA ILE A 106 14.35 12.69 2.66
C ILE A 106 15.49 12.82 3.67
N GLU A 107 16.02 11.71 4.17
CA GLU A 107 17.15 11.71 5.13
C GLU A 107 18.44 12.30 4.54
N ARG A 108 18.63 12.14 3.22
CA ARG A 108 19.76 12.74 2.49
C ARG A 108 19.49 14.19 2.06
N ALA A 109 18.30 14.72 2.34
CA ALA A 109 17.82 16.02 1.83
C ALA A 109 17.97 16.15 0.30
N SER A 110 17.82 15.04 -0.42
CA SER A 110 17.87 15.02 -1.89
C SER A 110 16.50 15.32 -2.46
N LYS A 111 16.39 16.40 -3.23
CA LYS A 111 15.14 16.76 -3.93
C LYS A 111 15.00 16.05 -5.28
N GLU A 112 16.10 15.59 -5.85
CA GLU A 112 16.21 15.16 -7.26
C GLU A 112 16.52 13.66 -7.44
N GLU A 113 16.89 12.96 -6.35
CA GLU A 113 16.99 11.49 -6.29
C GLU A 113 15.81 10.90 -5.53
#